data_AF-A0A846B5L0-F1
#
_entry.id   AF-A0A846B5L0-F1
#
_cell.length_a   1.000
_cell.length_b   1.000
_cell.length_c   1.000
_cell.angle_alpha   90.00
_cell.angle_beta   90.00
_cell.angle_gamma   90.00
#
_symmetry.space_group_name_H-M   'P 1'
#
loop_
_entity.id
_entity.type
_entity.pdbx_description
1 polymer ?
#
loop_
_entity_poly.entity_id
_entity_poly.type
_entity_poly.pdbx_seq_one_letter_code
_entity_poly.pdbx_strand_id
1 'polypeptide(L)'
;MIDANDVLNIGDNFVIEGLQEGDELTSNRPVQVDLITGDINSTYELRWYAQVDADEWTNEYITPVAEEVGSTGYWFYNPNDSQITISYEGGNSPNGDFNVAANSSTFIEVDSNGDINLSGDNYSGLRFFTDGTNNGGATPNFYGLAQVDADGGGQIYDWGFPLIPSDQLTSQVLVGLGRGATDDGLPLNNQGEESRSVVWVTPIEDSNIFIDFDGDGTFDYNESVDALDSLRIVDDTGLFSGAEG
;
A
#
# COMPACT_ATOMS: atom_id res chain seq x y z
N MET A 1 -31.07 -1.58 -2.65
CA MET A 1 -31.32 -2.34 -1.41
C MET A 1 -30.84 -3.75 -1.69
N ILE A 2 -29.63 -4.08 -1.23
CA ILE A 2 -29.06 -5.40 -1.42
C ILE A 2 -29.64 -6.31 -0.33
N ASP A 3 -30.38 -7.32 -0.76
CA ASP A 3 -30.63 -8.57 -0.03
C ASP A 3 -30.20 -9.67 -1.00
N ALA A 4 -28.89 -9.85 -1.15
CA ALA A 4 -28.33 -10.89 -2.01
C ALA A 4 -27.95 -12.08 -1.12
N ASN A 5 -28.96 -12.88 -0.75
CA ASN A 5 -28.80 -14.26 -0.29
C ASN A 5 -28.31 -15.17 -1.45
N ASP A 6 -27.35 -14.71 -2.25
CA ASP A 6 -26.83 -15.43 -3.39
C ASP A 6 -25.82 -16.48 -2.92
N VAL A 7 -26.07 -17.73 -3.31
CA VAL A 7 -25.19 -18.86 -2.98
C VAL A 7 -24.13 -18.97 -4.06
N LEU A 8 -22.89 -18.66 -3.72
CA LEU A 8 -21.72 -18.92 -4.58
C LEU A 8 -21.20 -20.33 -4.33
N ASN A 9 -20.99 -21.11 -5.40
CA ASN A 9 -20.25 -22.36 -5.33
C ASN A 9 -18.75 -22.08 -5.43
N ILE A 10 -17.94 -23.09 -5.10
CA ILE A 10 -16.48 -22.95 -5.21
C ILE A 10 -16.07 -22.66 -6.66
N GLY A 11 -15.33 -21.57 -6.87
CA GLY A 11 -14.92 -21.09 -8.19
C GLY A 11 -15.92 -20.15 -8.88
N ASP A 12 -17.11 -19.92 -8.30
CA ASP A 12 -18.00 -18.86 -8.78
C ASP A 12 -17.47 -17.48 -8.38
N ASN A 13 -17.78 -16.45 -9.19
CA ASN A 13 -17.56 -15.05 -8.86
C ASN A 13 -18.85 -14.25 -9.03
N PHE A 14 -18.90 -13.08 -8.40
CA PHE A 14 -19.96 -12.10 -8.59
C PHE A 14 -19.36 -10.69 -8.50
N VAL A 15 -20.04 -9.73 -9.12
CA VAL A 15 -19.64 -8.31 -9.11
C VAL A 15 -20.74 -7.50 -8.45
N ILE A 16 -20.37 -6.66 -7.49
CA ILE A 16 -21.25 -5.67 -6.88
C ILE A 16 -20.84 -4.31 -7.39
N GLU A 17 -21.79 -3.60 -8.00
CA GLU A 17 -21.58 -2.24 -8.50
C GLU A 17 -22.25 -1.22 -7.57
N GLY A 18 -21.71 0.00 -7.52
CA GLY A 18 -22.32 1.12 -6.80
C GLY A 18 -22.19 1.07 -5.28
N LEU A 19 -21.20 0.34 -4.76
CA LEU A 19 -20.83 0.34 -3.35
C LEU A 19 -20.62 1.77 -2.84
N GLN A 20 -21.11 2.04 -1.64
CA GLN A 20 -20.91 3.28 -0.92
C GLN A 20 -19.98 3.05 0.28
N GLU A 21 -19.37 4.13 0.75
CA GLU A 21 -18.63 4.11 2.01
C GLU A 21 -19.51 3.61 3.15
N GLY A 22 -18.98 2.66 3.93
CA GLY A 22 -19.69 2.02 5.05
C GLY A 22 -20.60 0.85 4.65
N ASP A 23 -20.69 0.48 3.36
CA ASP A 23 -21.34 -0.77 2.97
C ASP A 23 -20.56 -1.97 3.52
N GLU A 24 -21.27 -2.97 4.04
CA GLU A 24 -20.70 -4.16 4.66
C GLU A 24 -20.98 -5.40 3.79
N LEU A 25 -19.91 -6.15 3.48
CA LEU A 25 -20.01 -7.47 2.86
C LEU A 25 -19.69 -8.54 3.90
N THR A 26 -20.65 -9.42 4.19
CA THR A 26 -20.46 -10.55 5.10
C THR A 26 -20.59 -11.88 4.38
N SER A 27 -19.82 -12.86 4.82
CA SER A 27 -19.89 -14.24 4.32
C SER A 27 -19.84 -15.23 5.47
N ASN A 28 -20.53 -16.36 5.32
CA ASN A 28 -20.47 -17.45 6.30
C ASN A 28 -19.30 -18.43 6.04
N ARG A 29 -18.47 -18.15 5.03
CA ARG A 29 -17.27 -18.90 4.65
C ARG A 29 -16.18 -17.92 4.17
N PRO A 30 -14.90 -18.31 4.22
CA PRO A 30 -13.83 -17.49 3.66
C PRO A 30 -14.09 -17.15 2.18
N VAL A 31 -13.92 -15.88 1.83
CA VAL A 31 -14.05 -15.35 0.48
C VAL A 31 -12.88 -14.41 0.20
N GLN A 32 -12.47 -14.30 -1.06
CA GLN A 32 -11.58 -13.24 -1.51
C GLN A 32 -12.44 -12.08 -2.02
N VAL A 33 -12.10 -10.85 -1.63
CA VAL A 33 -12.80 -9.65 -2.03
C VAL A 33 -11.80 -8.71 -2.66
N ASP A 34 -12.08 -8.33 -3.91
CA ASP A 34 -11.27 -7.38 -4.66
C ASP A 34 -12.12 -6.12 -4.90
N LEU A 35 -11.60 -4.97 -4.44
CA LEU A 35 -12.20 -3.68 -4.71
C LEU A 35 -11.56 -3.10 -5.97
N ILE A 36 -12.39 -2.77 -6.94
CA ILE A 36 -11.98 -2.05 -8.15
C ILE A 36 -12.57 -0.65 -8.08
N THR A 37 -11.70 0.36 -8.05
CA THR A 37 -12.12 1.77 -8.07
C THR A 37 -11.63 2.44 -9.33
N GLY A 38 -12.37 3.44 -9.80
CA GLY A 38 -11.89 4.36 -10.82
C GLY A 38 -12.94 5.36 -11.25
N ASP A 39 -12.50 6.31 -12.07
CA ASP A 39 -13.34 7.40 -12.53
C ASP A 39 -14.24 6.97 -13.68
N ILE A 40 -15.56 7.14 -13.50
CA ILE A 40 -16.54 6.82 -14.54
C ILE A 40 -16.27 7.73 -15.74
N ASN A 41 -16.00 7.10 -16.90
CA ASN A 41 -15.61 7.73 -18.17
C ASN A 41 -14.14 8.16 -18.28
N SER A 42 -13.26 7.79 -17.34
CA SER A 42 -11.81 7.89 -17.52
C SER A 42 -11.28 6.67 -18.28
N THR A 43 -10.21 6.86 -19.06
CA THR A 43 -9.42 5.77 -19.68
C THR A 43 -8.22 5.37 -18.83
N TYR A 44 -7.98 6.09 -17.73
CA TYR A 44 -6.94 5.88 -16.74
C TYR A 44 -7.61 5.86 -15.35
N GLU A 45 -6.85 5.68 -14.27
CA GLU A 45 -7.34 5.71 -12.87
C GLU A 45 -8.15 4.48 -12.41
N LEU A 46 -7.84 3.28 -12.90
CA LEU A 46 -8.30 2.01 -12.35
C LEU A 46 -7.31 1.47 -11.31
N ARG A 47 -7.79 1.29 -10.08
CA ARG A 47 -7.03 0.66 -8.99
C ARG A 47 -7.71 -0.62 -8.52
N TRP A 48 -6.89 -1.62 -8.21
CA TRP A 48 -7.32 -2.93 -7.72
C TRP A 48 -6.74 -3.17 -6.32
N TYR A 49 -7.61 -3.43 -5.35
CA TYR A 49 -7.22 -3.69 -3.98
C TYR A 49 -7.77 -5.03 -3.50
N ALA A 50 -6.89 -5.99 -3.24
CA ALA A 50 -7.26 -7.17 -2.46
C ALA A 50 -7.58 -6.72 -1.03
N GLN A 51 -8.83 -6.84 -0.61
CA GLN A 51 -9.24 -6.35 0.71
C GLN A 51 -8.74 -7.29 1.81
N VAL A 52 -8.29 -6.68 2.90
CA VAL A 52 -7.91 -7.37 4.13
C VAL A 52 -9.18 -7.56 4.98
N ASP A 53 -9.34 -8.74 5.59
CA ASP A 53 -10.49 -9.04 6.46
C ASP A 53 -10.57 -8.02 7.61
N ALA A 54 -11.78 -7.62 8.00
CA ALA A 54 -11.99 -6.66 9.08
C ALA A 54 -11.43 -7.16 10.43
N ASP A 55 -11.38 -8.49 10.62
CA ASP A 55 -10.77 -9.11 11.79
C ASP A 55 -9.23 -8.97 11.81
N GLU A 56 -8.61 -8.64 10.69
CA GLU A 56 -7.17 -8.38 10.55
C GLU A 56 -6.84 -6.88 10.61
N TRP A 57 -7.84 -6.01 10.76
CA TRP A 57 -7.59 -4.58 10.93
C TRP A 57 -7.01 -4.30 12.31
N THR A 58 -5.98 -3.48 12.36
CA THR A 58 -5.26 -3.17 13.60
C THR A 58 -5.26 -1.66 13.85
N ASN A 59 -4.55 -1.25 14.89
CA ASN A 59 -4.34 0.14 15.23
C ASN A 59 -2.99 0.68 14.70
N GLU A 60 -2.29 -0.06 13.83
CA GLU A 60 -0.96 0.31 13.35
C GLU A 60 -0.62 -0.29 11.98
N TYR A 61 -0.14 0.57 11.08
CA TYR A 61 0.22 0.22 9.71
C TYR A 61 1.54 0.86 9.31
N ILE A 62 2.32 0.15 8.49
CA ILE A 62 3.55 0.65 7.86
C ILE A 62 3.35 0.69 6.34
N THR A 63 3.74 1.79 5.71
CA THR A 63 3.77 1.91 4.24
C THR A 63 5.17 2.29 3.79
N PRO A 64 5.72 1.61 2.76
CA PRO A 64 7.04 1.91 2.24
C PRO A 64 7.05 2.94 1.11
N VAL A 65 5.89 3.47 0.74
CA VAL A 65 5.75 4.45 -0.34
C VAL A 65 5.21 5.73 0.28
N ALA A 66 5.59 6.90 -0.21
CA ALA A 66 4.96 8.15 0.20
C ALA A 66 4.95 9.21 -0.90
N GLU A 67 5.92 9.19 -1.82
CA GLU A 67 5.97 9.99 -3.04
C GLU A 67 6.87 9.24 -4.04
N GLU A 68 6.70 9.40 -5.36
CA GLU A 68 7.68 8.89 -6.38
C GLU A 68 7.73 9.81 -7.60
N VAL A 69 6.56 10.02 -8.19
CA VAL A 69 6.39 10.89 -9.36
C VAL A 69 5.16 11.81 -9.24
N GLY A 70 4.25 11.48 -8.33
CA GLY A 70 3.04 12.21 -7.97
C GLY A 70 2.70 11.95 -6.50
N SER A 71 1.66 12.62 -6.01
CA SER A 71 1.27 12.50 -4.60
C SER A 71 0.78 11.09 -4.27
N THR A 72 1.07 10.61 -3.06
CA THR A 72 0.42 9.40 -2.54
C THR A 72 -0.71 9.81 -1.62
N GLY A 73 -1.92 9.41 -1.98
CA GLY A 73 -3.11 9.59 -1.17
C GLY A 73 -3.37 8.38 -0.28
N TYR A 74 -3.67 8.61 0.99
CA TYR A 74 -4.09 7.56 1.91
C TYR A 74 -5.54 7.74 2.33
N TRP A 75 -6.33 6.69 2.21
CA TRP A 75 -7.68 6.63 2.74
C TRP A 75 -7.68 5.89 4.07
N PHE A 76 -8.22 6.52 5.11
CA PHE A 76 -8.34 5.94 6.44
C PHE A 76 -9.79 5.83 6.85
N TYR A 77 -10.30 4.62 7.03
CA TYR A 77 -11.66 4.36 7.51
C TYR A 77 -11.67 4.09 9.01
N ASN A 78 -12.57 4.78 9.72
CA ASN A 78 -12.82 4.58 11.14
C ASN A 78 -14.11 3.78 11.36
N PRO A 79 -14.03 2.49 11.76
CA PRO A 79 -15.21 1.67 12.04
C PRO A 79 -15.84 1.94 13.42
N ASN A 80 -15.31 2.87 14.20
CA ASN A 80 -15.74 3.09 15.58
C ASN A 80 -16.90 4.11 15.65
N ASP A 81 -17.71 4.00 16.71
CA ASP A 81 -18.83 4.92 16.99
C ASP A 81 -18.39 6.33 17.43
N SER A 82 -17.09 6.55 17.61
CA SER A 82 -16.50 7.83 17.97
C SER A 82 -15.40 8.22 17.01
N GLN A 83 -15.16 9.52 16.86
CA GLN A 83 -13.98 10.02 16.16
C GLN A 83 -12.71 9.43 16.78
N ILE A 84 -11.78 9.04 15.94
CA ILE A 84 -10.43 8.62 16.33
C ILE A 84 -9.41 9.63 15.84
N THR A 85 -8.28 9.67 16.52
CA THR A 85 -7.10 10.42 16.09
C THR A 85 -6.02 9.43 15.69
N ILE A 86 -5.61 9.49 14.43
CA ILE A 86 -4.50 8.72 13.88
C ILE A 86 -3.28 9.62 13.91
N SER A 87 -2.22 9.15 14.55
CA SER A 87 -0.90 9.75 14.57
C SER A 87 -0.04 9.16 13.44
N TYR A 88 0.93 9.92 12.96
CA TYR A 88 1.89 9.44 11.98
C TYR A 88 3.33 9.87 12.30
N GLU A 89 4.29 9.07 11.83
CA GLU A 89 5.72 9.36 11.84
C GLU A 89 6.43 8.74 10.61
N GLY A 90 7.60 9.24 10.22
CA GLY A 90 8.38 8.72 9.08
C GLY A 90 9.88 9.02 9.14
N GLY A 91 10.65 8.42 8.23
CA GLY A 91 12.12 8.46 8.19
C GLY A 91 12.73 9.86 7.99
N ASN A 92 12.03 10.76 7.28
CA ASN A 92 12.43 12.18 7.13
C ASN A 92 11.93 13.08 8.26
N SER A 93 11.59 12.47 9.40
CA SER A 93 10.95 13.12 10.55
C SER A 93 9.62 13.86 10.27
N PRO A 94 8.77 13.51 9.28
CA PRO A 94 7.40 13.99 9.31
C PRO A 94 6.73 13.39 10.55
N ASN A 95 5.99 14.20 11.29
CA ASN A 95 5.20 13.71 12.40
C ASN A 95 3.98 14.60 12.64
N GLY A 96 2.91 14.00 13.13
CA GLY A 96 1.67 14.72 13.40
C GLY A 96 0.51 13.78 13.65
N ASP A 97 -0.69 14.34 13.56
CA ASP A 97 -1.93 13.62 13.74
C ASP A 97 -3.07 14.25 12.93
N PHE A 98 -4.09 13.45 12.66
CA PHE A 98 -5.32 13.88 12.03
C PHE A 98 -6.51 13.09 12.58
N ASN A 99 -7.70 13.64 12.40
CA ASN A 99 -8.93 13.05 12.90
C ASN A 99 -9.70 12.33 11.80
N VAL A 100 -10.29 11.20 12.15
CA VAL A 100 -11.23 10.47 11.30
C VAL A 100 -12.56 10.35 12.04
N ALA A 101 -13.62 10.91 11.46
CA ALA A 101 -14.95 10.90 12.06
C ALA A 101 -15.47 9.47 12.24
N ALA A 102 -16.43 9.28 13.16
CA ALA A 102 -17.04 7.98 13.40
C ALA A 102 -17.71 7.44 12.14
N ASN A 103 -17.50 6.16 11.82
CA ASN A 103 -18.08 5.47 10.65
C ASN A 103 -17.85 6.24 9.34
N SER A 104 -16.63 6.77 9.17
CA SER A 104 -16.29 7.59 8.02
C SER A 104 -14.82 7.44 7.61
N SER A 105 -14.51 7.87 6.39
CA SER A 105 -13.20 7.87 5.78
C SER A 105 -12.64 9.28 5.65
N THR A 106 -11.34 9.42 5.88
CA THR A 106 -10.58 10.66 5.59
C THR A 106 -9.52 10.34 4.53
N PHE A 107 -9.36 11.24 3.57
CA PHE A 107 -8.25 11.24 2.62
C PHE A 107 -7.13 12.14 3.14
N ILE A 108 -5.89 11.64 3.10
CA ILE A 108 -4.67 12.35 3.49
C ILE A 108 -3.71 12.33 2.31
N GLU A 109 -3.39 13.50 1.78
CA GLU A 109 -2.41 13.62 0.70
C GLU A 109 -0.99 13.75 1.26
N VAL A 110 -0.08 12.92 0.74
CA VAL A 110 1.34 12.95 1.08
C VAL A 110 2.12 13.34 -0.16
N ASP A 111 2.75 14.51 -0.09
CA ASP A 111 3.68 15.03 -1.08
C ASP A 111 4.50 16.18 -0.47
N SER A 112 5.12 17.02 -1.29
CA SER A 112 5.87 18.21 -0.84
C SER A 112 5.00 19.39 -0.37
N ASN A 113 3.67 19.37 -0.60
CA ASN A 113 2.73 20.47 -0.31
C ASN A 113 1.40 20.02 0.34
N GLY A 114 1.27 18.75 0.70
CA GLY A 114 0.04 18.08 1.10
C GLY A 114 -0.17 18.12 2.59
N ASP A 115 -1.12 17.31 3.06
CA ASP A 115 -1.46 17.20 4.48
C ASP A 115 -0.25 16.70 5.30
N ILE A 116 0.49 15.73 4.75
CA ILE A 116 1.78 15.30 5.28
C ILE A 116 2.87 15.76 4.31
N ASN A 117 3.69 16.69 4.79
CA ASN A 117 4.77 17.29 4.00
C ASN A 117 6.09 16.55 4.23
N LEU A 118 6.67 15.96 3.17
CA LEU A 118 7.97 15.27 3.23
C LEU A 118 9.18 16.21 3.04
N SER A 119 8.97 17.53 2.98
CA SER A 119 9.98 18.59 2.94
C SER A 119 11.07 18.47 1.87
N GLY A 120 10.71 17.91 0.71
CA GLY A 120 11.57 17.87 -0.48
C GLY A 120 12.40 16.60 -0.64
N ASP A 121 12.22 15.63 0.25
CA ASP A 121 12.64 14.25 0.02
C ASP A 121 11.51 13.50 -0.67
N ASN A 122 11.82 12.96 -1.85
CA ASN A 122 10.82 12.34 -2.72
C ASN A 122 10.35 10.96 -2.23
N TYR A 123 10.89 10.44 -1.12
CA TYR A 123 10.57 9.10 -0.61
C TYR A 123 10.71 9.06 0.91
N SER A 124 9.71 8.52 1.59
CA SER A 124 9.79 8.17 3.00
C SER A 124 8.88 7.00 3.29
N GLY A 125 9.27 6.14 4.23
CA GLY A 125 8.32 5.23 4.85
C GLY A 125 7.45 6.01 5.84
N LEU A 126 6.20 5.58 6.01
CA LEU A 126 5.32 6.14 7.03
C LEU A 126 4.75 5.04 7.93
N ARG A 127 4.67 5.37 9.21
CA ARG A 127 3.92 4.63 10.21
C ARG A 127 2.68 5.42 10.57
N PHE A 128 1.51 4.78 10.46
CA PHE A 128 0.23 5.33 10.91
C PHE A 128 -0.28 4.51 12.06
N PHE A 129 -0.69 5.16 13.15
CA PHE A 129 -1.11 4.44 14.35
C PHE A 129 -2.12 5.23 15.18
N THR A 130 -2.97 4.52 15.93
CA THR A 130 -3.72 5.13 17.04
C THR A 130 -3.10 4.71 18.37
N ASP A 131 -3.01 5.65 19.29
CA ASP A 131 -2.53 5.40 20.64
C ASP A 131 -3.46 5.98 21.71
N GLY A 132 -3.23 5.60 22.96
CA GLY A 132 -3.99 6.10 24.10
C GLY A 132 -3.75 7.59 24.39
N THR A 133 -2.71 8.21 23.83
CA THR A 133 -2.36 9.62 24.08
C THR A 133 -3.45 10.52 23.51
N ASN A 134 -3.81 10.30 22.24
CA ASN A 134 -4.77 11.14 21.54
C ASN A 134 -6.21 10.58 21.58
N ASN A 135 -6.38 9.30 21.94
CA ASN A 135 -7.68 8.62 21.95
C ASN A 135 -8.21 8.32 23.37
N GLY A 136 -7.90 9.18 24.35
CA GLY A 136 -8.48 9.09 25.69
C GLY A 136 -8.16 7.79 26.44
N GLY A 137 -7.00 7.20 26.15
CA GLY A 137 -6.54 5.92 26.72
C GLY A 137 -6.91 4.67 25.92
N ALA A 138 -7.65 4.79 24.81
CA ALA A 138 -7.97 3.68 23.91
C ALA A 138 -6.96 3.57 22.75
N THR A 139 -6.88 2.39 22.12
CA THR A 139 -6.09 2.13 20.90
C THR A 139 -7.02 1.58 19.81
N PRO A 140 -7.90 2.42 19.24
CA PRO A 140 -8.94 1.96 18.33
C PRO A 140 -8.37 1.50 16.99
N ASN A 141 -8.85 0.37 16.47
CA ASN A 141 -8.48 -0.11 15.14
C ASN A 141 -9.09 0.77 14.06
N PHE A 142 -8.42 0.83 12.91
CA PHE A 142 -8.86 1.52 11.71
C PHE A 142 -8.41 0.71 10.48
N TYR A 143 -8.88 1.09 9.29
CA TYR A 143 -8.39 0.51 8.03
C TYR A 143 -7.72 1.58 7.18
N GLY A 144 -6.67 1.19 6.46
CA GLY A 144 -5.93 2.08 5.58
C GLY A 144 -5.69 1.46 4.21
N LEU A 145 -5.78 2.26 3.15
CA LEU A 145 -5.28 1.92 1.82
C LEU A 145 -4.53 3.10 1.21
N ALA A 146 -3.59 2.77 0.32
CA ALA A 146 -2.77 3.71 -0.42
C ALA A 146 -3.24 3.82 -1.87
N GLN A 147 -3.32 5.05 -2.38
CA GLN A 147 -3.57 5.41 -3.76
C GLN A 147 -2.35 6.19 -4.25
N VAL A 148 -1.62 5.64 -5.21
CA VAL A 148 -0.45 6.30 -5.81
C VAL A 148 -0.89 7.09 -7.04
N ASP A 149 -0.19 8.18 -7.35
CA ASP A 149 -0.54 9.17 -8.39
C ASP A 149 -1.93 9.75 -8.15
N ALA A 150 -2.09 10.34 -6.96
CA ALA A 150 -3.36 10.92 -6.53
C ALA A 150 -3.58 12.35 -7.05
N ASP A 151 -2.59 12.96 -7.70
CA ASP A 151 -2.66 14.28 -8.33
C ASP A 151 -2.82 14.19 -9.86
N GLY A 152 -3.00 15.34 -10.51
CA GLY A 152 -2.77 15.48 -11.96
C GLY A 152 -3.59 14.59 -12.92
N GLY A 153 -4.69 13.99 -12.47
CA GLY A 153 -5.52 13.04 -13.25
C GLY A 153 -5.03 11.59 -13.23
N GLY A 154 -4.06 11.25 -12.37
CA GLY A 154 -3.67 9.87 -12.04
C GLY A 154 -3.32 8.96 -13.23
N GLN A 155 -2.74 9.53 -14.29
CA GLN A 155 -2.59 8.86 -15.60
C GLN A 155 -1.27 8.11 -15.76
N ILE A 156 -0.32 8.27 -14.83
CA ILE A 156 1.07 7.88 -15.02
C ILE A 156 1.45 6.72 -14.09
N TYR A 157 0.98 6.71 -12.85
CA TYR A 157 1.23 5.66 -11.85
C TYR A 157 -0.06 5.25 -11.12
N ASP A 158 -0.95 4.62 -11.87
CA ASP A 158 -2.27 4.20 -11.41
C ASP A 158 -2.25 2.84 -10.69
N TRP A 159 -1.82 2.87 -9.44
CA TRP A 159 -1.81 1.69 -8.57
C TRP A 159 -2.15 2.07 -7.13
N GLY A 160 -2.39 1.05 -6.33
CA GLY A 160 -2.71 1.20 -4.92
C GLY A 160 -2.65 -0.15 -4.22
N PHE A 161 -2.65 -0.11 -2.89
CA PHE A 161 -2.56 -1.32 -2.06
C PHE A 161 -3.24 -1.09 -0.72
N PRO A 162 -3.86 -2.13 -0.11
CA PRO A 162 -4.22 -2.06 1.30
C PRO A 162 -2.94 -1.90 2.13
N LEU A 163 -2.99 -1.12 3.20
CA LEU A 163 -1.87 -1.06 4.12
C LEU A 163 -1.72 -2.39 4.87
N ILE A 164 -0.48 -2.81 5.06
CA ILE A 164 -0.16 -4.03 5.80
C ILE A 164 -0.04 -3.69 7.29
N PRO A 165 -0.81 -4.35 8.17
CA PRO A 165 -0.64 -4.23 9.61
C PRO A 165 0.79 -4.53 10.07
N SER A 166 1.28 -3.81 11.09
CA SER A 166 2.65 -3.99 11.56
C SER A 166 2.93 -5.38 12.16
N ASP A 167 1.91 -6.09 12.64
CA ASP A 167 2.02 -7.45 13.17
C ASP A 167 2.12 -8.54 12.08
N GLN A 168 1.90 -8.17 10.82
CA GLN A 168 2.13 -9.03 9.65
C GLN A 168 3.52 -8.81 9.03
N LEU A 169 4.33 -7.90 9.57
CA LEU A 169 5.68 -7.67 9.06
C LEU A 169 6.58 -8.88 9.30
N THR A 170 7.37 -9.21 8.29
CA THR A 170 8.28 -10.36 8.32
C THR A 170 9.70 -9.92 8.00
N SER A 171 10.69 -10.68 8.46
CA SER A 171 12.10 -10.44 8.16
C SER A 171 12.53 -10.95 6.77
N GLN A 172 11.61 -11.58 6.04
CA GLN A 172 11.89 -12.17 4.72
C GLN A 172 10.61 -12.22 3.90
N VAL A 173 10.70 -11.73 2.66
CA VAL A 173 9.69 -11.92 1.63
C VAL A 173 10.35 -12.53 0.39
N LEU A 174 9.66 -13.45 -0.27
CA LEU A 174 10.06 -13.93 -1.59
C LEU A 174 9.29 -13.14 -2.64
N VAL A 175 10.01 -12.43 -3.51
CA VAL A 175 9.41 -11.73 -4.65
C VAL A 175 9.28 -12.72 -5.80
N GLY A 176 8.04 -13.16 -6.07
CA GLY A 176 7.79 -14.27 -6.99
C GLY A 176 8.06 -13.97 -8.47
N LEU A 177 7.57 -12.85 -8.99
CA LEU A 177 7.77 -12.42 -10.39
C LEU A 177 7.61 -10.89 -10.49
N GLY A 178 8.65 -10.20 -10.95
CA GLY A 178 8.67 -8.75 -11.17
C GLY A 178 9.02 -8.38 -12.61
N ARG A 179 8.20 -8.81 -13.58
CA ARG A 179 8.39 -8.39 -14.99
C ARG A 179 7.87 -6.98 -15.21
N GLY A 180 8.77 -6.04 -15.48
CA GLY A 180 8.46 -4.62 -15.62
C GLY A 180 8.81 -4.01 -16.98
N ALA A 181 9.02 -4.82 -18.02
CA ALA A 181 9.35 -4.31 -19.35
C ALA A 181 8.07 -3.88 -20.10
N THR A 182 8.13 -2.73 -20.78
CA THR A 182 7.01 -2.25 -21.63
C THR A 182 7.10 -2.73 -23.07
N ASP A 183 8.21 -3.32 -23.50
CA ASP A 183 8.39 -3.78 -24.89
C ASP A 183 8.67 -5.31 -24.98
N ASP A 184 7.64 -6.05 -25.40
CA ASP A 184 7.61 -7.28 -26.20
C ASP A 184 8.75 -8.33 -26.09
N GLY A 185 9.24 -8.60 -24.88
CA GLY A 185 9.98 -9.83 -24.58
C GLY A 185 11.47 -9.82 -24.92
N LEU A 186 12.11 -8.64 -24.89
CA LEU A 186 13.57 -8.52 -24.90
C LEU A 186 14.10 -8.36 -23.46
N PRO A 187 15.31 -8.87 -23.14
CA PRO A 187 15.96 -8.56 -21.86
C PRO A 187 16.23 -7.05 -21.78
N LEU A 188 15.89 -6.45 -20.63
CA LEU A 188 15.94 -5.01 -20.32
C LEU A 188 17.27 -4.33 -20.75
N ASN A 189 18.37 -5.07 -20.75
CA ASN A 189 19.70 -4.57 -21.08
C ASN A 189 19.95 -4.24 -22.57
N ASN A 190 19.07 -4.64 -23.49
CA ASN A 190 19.31 -4.48 -24.94
C ASN A 190 18.67 -3.22 -25.56
N GLN A 191 17.81 -2.51 -24.84
CA GLN A 191 17.11 -1.30 -25.36
C GLN A 191 17.40 -0.03 -24.55
N GLY A 192 18.09 -0.13 -23.39
CA GLY A 192 18.28 1.01 -22.48
C GLY A 192 16.99 1.43 -21.78
N GLU A 193 16.08 0.47 -21.55
CA GLU A 193 14.83 0.68 -20.82
C GLU A 193 15.04 0.53 -19.32
N GLU A 194 14.46 1.42 -18.52
CA GLU A 194 14.45 1.33 -17.06
C GLU A 194 13.45 0.26 -16.60
N SER A 195 13.81 -0.55 -15.59
CA SER A 195 12.87 -1.49 -14.98
C SER A 195 11.70 -0.74 -14.36
N ARG A 196 10.47 -1.12 -14.71
CA ARG A 196 9.26 -0.62 -14.04
C ARG A 196 8.75 -1.55 -12.94
N SER A 197 9.44 -2.66 -12.69
CA SER A 197 9.19 -3.50 -11.52
C SER A 197 10.12 -3.06 -10.40
N VAL A 198 9.50 -2.63 -9.32
CA VAL A 198 10.16 -2.04 -8.16
C VAL A 198 9.68 -2.77 -6.91
N VAL A 199 10.56 -2.88 -5.92
CA VAL A 199 10.20 -3.34 -4.58
C VAL A 199 10.48 -2.21 -3.61
N TRP A 200 9.45 -1.83 -2.85
CA TRP A 200 9.54 -0.80 -1.82
C TRP A 200 9.67 -1.48 -0.46
N VAL A 201 10.66 -1.03 0.33
CA VAL A 201 10.94 -1.59 1.66
C VAL A 201 11.07 -0.46 2.66
N THR A 202 10.39 -0.61 3.79
CA THR A 202 10.58 0.27 4.96
C THR A 202 10.78 -0.58 6.21
N PRO A 203 11.94 -0.45 6.89
CA PRO A 203 12.15 -1.13 8.15
C PRO A 203 11.57 -0.32 9.32
N ILE A 204 11.16 -1.00 10.40
CA ILE A 204 10.66 -0.35 11.63
C ILE A 204 11.78 -0.01 12.62
N GLU A 205 12.98 -0.52 12.39
CA GLU A 205 14.20 -0.28 13.16
C GLU A 205 15.39 -0.23 12.18
N ASP A 206 16.45 0.51 12.50
CA ASP A 206 17.66 0.60 11.68
C ASP A 206 18.14 -0.81 11.27
N SER A 207 18.18 -1.07 9.96
CA SER A 207 18.32 -2.42 9.43
C SER A 207 19.29 -2.47 8.26
N ASN A 208 19.92 -3.63 8.05
CA ASN A 208 20.57 -3.94 6.80
C ASN A 208 19.62 -4.80 5.96
N ILE A 209 19.27 -4.31 4.78
CA ILE A 209 18.46 -5.04 3.81
C ILE A 209 19.41 -5.83 2.91
N PHE A 210 19.20 -7.14 2.80
CA PHE A 210 20.01 -8.04 1.98
C PHE A 210 19.15 -8.54 0.82
N ILE A 211 19.67 -8.43 -0.39
CA ILE A 211 18.95 -8.77 -1.62
C ILE A 211 19.74 -9.84 -2.37
N ASP A 212 19.07 -10.96 -2.61
CA ASP A 212 19.51 -12.07 -3.44
C ASP A 212 18.62 -12.04 -4.70
N PHE A 213 19.15 -11.49 -5.80
CA PHE A 213 18.35 -11.23 -7.01
C PHE A 213 18.14 -12.51 -7.83
N ASP A 214 19.07 -13.46 -7.77
CA ASP A 214 19.03 -14.70 -8.55
C ASP A 214 18.57 -15.95 -7.77
N GLY A 215 18.44 -15.82 -6.44
CA GLY A 215 17.98 -16.87 -5.55
C GLY A 215 19.02 -17.96 -5.30
N ASP A 216 20.32 -17.71 -5.53
CA ASP A 216 21.38 -18.71 -5.35
C ASP A 216 21.75 -18.98 -3.88
N GLY A 217 21.19 -18.20 -2.95
CA GLY A 217 21.46 -18.27 -1.51
C GLY A 217 22.59 -17.36 -1.05
N THR A 218 23.14 -16.53 -1.93
CA THR A 218 24.14 -15.49 -1.67
C THR A 218 23.52 -14.13 -2.00
N PHE A 219 23.60 -13.16 -1.10
CA PHE A 219 23.12 -11.81 -1.44
C PHE A 219 24.07 -11.14 -2.45
N ASP A 220 23.50 -10.48 -3.44
CA ASP A 220 24.21 -9.68 -4.44
C ASP A 220 24.39 -8.23 -3.98
N TYR A 221 23.41 -7.76 -3.21
CA TYR A 221 23.33 -6.38 -2.75
C TYR A 221 22.94 -6.31 -1.28
N ASN A 222 23.44 -5.30 -0.59
CA ASN A 222 22.93 -4.91 0.71
C ASN A 222 23.03 -3.40 0.92
N GLU A 223 22.12 -2.87 1.71
CA GLU A 223 22.06 -1.46 2.06
C GLU A 223 21.60 -1.29 3.51
N SER A 224 22.22 -0.34 4.20
CA SER A 224 21.75 0.11 5.51
C SER A 224 20.62 1.10 5.32
N VAL A 225 19.47 0.84 5.92
CA VAL A 225 18.26 1.67 5.85
C VAL A 225 17.85 2.01 7.28
N ASP A 226 17.73 3.31 7.56
CA ASP A 226 17.32 3.80 8.88
C ASP A 226 15.83 3.49 9.12
N ALA A 227 15.42 3.45 10.39
CA ALA A 227 14.03 3.21 10.75
C ALA A 227 13.08 4.19 10.04
N LEU A 228 12.03 3.65 9.43
CA LEU A 228 10.99 4.37 8.68
C LEU A 228 11.48 5.07 7.39
N ASP A 229 12.72 4.86 6.96
CA ASP A 229 13.12 5.24 5.61
C ASP A 229 12.53 4.28 4.58
N SER A 230 12.45 4.76 3.33
CA SER A 230 11.97 3.97 2.20
C SER A 230 13.14 3.64 1.28
N LEU A 231 13.36 2.35 1.06
CA LEU A 231 14.28 1.84 0.06
C LEU A 231 13.51 1.38 -1.18
N ARG A 232 13.85 1.98 -2.33
CA ARG A 232 13.39 1.56 -3.65
C ARG A 232 14.39 0.62 -4.30
N ILE A 233 14.00 -0.63 -4.47
CA ILE A 233 14.83 -1.66 -5.09
C ILE A 233 14.43 -1.82 -6.55
N VAL A 234 15.42 -1.74 -7.44
CA VAL A 234 15.31 -2.12 -8.84
C VAL A 234 16.43 -3.09 -9.19
N ASP A 235 16.15 -4.01 -10.10
CA ASP A 235 17.17 -4.82 -10.76
C ASP A 235 17.36 -4.30 -12.19
N ASP A 236 18.36 -3.43 -12.36
CA ASP A 236 18.85 -2.98 -13.66
C ASP A 236 19.97 -3.89 -14.20
N THR A 237 20.37 -4.90 -13.43
CA THR A 237 21.51 -5.78 -13.72
C THR A 237 21.12 -6.97 -14.61
N GLY A 238 19.81 -7.25 -14.74
CA GLY A 238 19.26 -8.33 -15.55
C GLY A 238 19.34 -9.70 -14.88
N LEU A 239 19.30 -9.72 -13.54
CA LEU A 239 19.53 -10.90 -12.70
C LEU A 239 18.25 -11.54 -12.14
N PHE A 240 17.05 -11.01 -12.42
CA PHE A 240 15.74 -11.65 -12.23
C PHE A 240 15.53 -12.97 -13.01
N SER A 241 16.60 -13.74 -13.25
CA SER A 241 16.56 -15.06 -13.86
C SER A 241 15.83 -16.12 -13.00
N GLY A 242 15.70 -15.88 -11.70
CA GLY A 242 15.04 -16.78 -10.75
C GLY A 242 13.51 -16.87 -10.88
N ALA A 243 12.89 -15.93 -11.60
CA ALA A 243 11.44 -15.89 -11.83
C ALA A 243 11.02 -16.26 -13.27
N GLU A 244 11.97 -16.65 -14.13
CA GLU A 244 11.72 -16.96 -15.55
C GLU A 244 11.54 -18.46 -15.88
N GLY A 245 11.15 -19.26 -14.88
CA GLY A 245 10.93 -20.71 -15.00
C GLY A 245 9.47 -21.13 -15.20
#